data_AF-A0A2P6GKQ6-F1
#
_entry.id   AF-A0A2P6GKQ6-F1
#
_cell.length_a   1.000
_cell.length_b   1.000
_cell.length_c   1.000
_cell.angle_alpha   90.00
_cell.angle_beta   90.00
_cell.angle_gamma   90.00
#
_symmetry.space_group_name_H-M   'P 1'
#
loop_
_entity.id
_entity.type
_entity.pdbx_description
1 polymer ?
#
loop_
_entity_poly.entity_id
_entity_poly.type
_entity_poly.pdbx_seq_one_letter_code
_entity_poly.pdbx_strand_id
1 'polypeptide(L)'
;MNKLAILQLDTNFKRITGDICCKKTFLRNVNIIKINNASVSDIISKDQNEQHYINFKNQILLRKEDVITTSCGFTYNWQSTLNKLTKSDVITSSLCCLDEKRKVYNDDEILIFTFDEEILGF
;
A
#
# COMPACT_ATOMS: atom_id res chain seq x y z
N MET A 1 -4.20 21.50 -4.55
CA MET A 1 -4.43 20.12 -5.04
C MET A 1 -3.68 19.17 -4.12
N ASN A 2 -4.26 18.04 -3.73
CA ASN A 2 -3.54 17.07 -2.90
C ASN A 2 -2.40 16.45 -3.71
N LYS A 3 -1.23 16.32 -3.10
CA LYS A 3 -0.05 15.70 -3.74
C LYS A 3 0.04 14.19 -3.51
N LEU A 4 -0.67 13.69 -2.50
CA LEU A 4 -0.63 12.29 -2.09
C LEU A 4 -2.04 11.70 -2.02
N ALA A 5 -2.23 10.59 -2.70
CA ALA A 5 -3.35 9.68 -2.52
C ALA A 5 -2.90 8.42 -1.77
N ILE A 6 -3.74 7.94 -0.86
CA ILE A 6 -3.51 6.73 -0.08
C ILE A 6 -4.72 5.81 -0.29
N LEU A 7 -4.47 4.64 -0.88
CA LEU A 7 -5.47 3.59 -1.06
C LEU A 7 -5.49 2.71 0.20
N GLN A 8 -6.55 2.85 0.99
CA GLN A 8 -6.71 2.20 2.28
C GLN A 8 -7.53 0.91 2.14
N LEU A 9 -7.09 -0.17 2.78
CA LEU A 9 -7.91 -1.38 2.92
C LEU A 9 -9.22 -1.12 3.67
N ASP A 10 -10.18 -2.02 3.47
CA ASP A 10 -11.46 -2.04 4.16
C ASP A 10 -11.32 -2.57 5.59
N THR A 11 -10.57 -1.86 6.41
CA THR A 11 -10.34 -2.23 7.81
C THR A 11 -11.00 -1.23 8.75
N ASN A 12 -11.47 -1.74 9.91
CA ASN A 12 -12.28 -0.99 10.88
C ASN A 12 -11.51 -0.59 12.15
N PHE A 13 -10.24 -0.94 12.25
CA PHE A 13 -9.42 -0.53 13.40
C PHE A 13 -9.09 0.97 13.37
N LYS A 14 -8.84 1.54 14.55
CA LYS A 14 -8.54 2.97 14.69
C LYS A 14 -7.20 3.33 14.03
N ARG A 15 -7.18 4.41 13.25
CA ARG A 15 -5.96 5.00 12.65
C ARG A 15 -5.20 5.81 13.69
N ILE A 16 -4.29 5.16 14.42
CA ILE A 16 -3.46 5.80 15.45
C ILE A 16 -2.35 6.66 14.82
N THR A 17 -1.73 7.54 15.61
CA THR A 17 -0.55 8.30 15.16
C THR A 17 0.54 7.34 14.70
N GLY A 18 1.06 7.54 13.48
CA GLY A 18 2.01 6.67 12.82
C GLY A 18 1.40 5.77 11.74
N ASP A 19 0.08 5.54 11.77
CA ASP A 19 -0.63 4.86 10.67
C ASP A 19 -0.67 5.78 9.44
N ILE A 20 -0.34 5.24 8.27
CA ILE A 20 -0.31 5.99 7.00
C ILE A 20 -1.67 6.59 6.62
N CYS A 21 -2.77 6.02 7.12
CA CYS A 21 -4.12 6.52 6.93
C CYS A 21 -4.62 7.41 8.09
N CYS A 22 -3.78 7.74 9.06
CA CYS A 22 -4.09 8.74 10.07
C CYS A 22 -3.91 10.16 9.50
N LYS A 23 -4.98 10.80 8.98
CA LYS A 23 -4.90 12.14 8.36
C LYS A 23 -4.20 13.21 9.21
N LYS A 24 -4.29 13.10 10.54
CA LYS A 24 -3.74 14.07 11.50
C LYS A 24 -2.21 14.07 11.55
N THR A 25 -1.54 13.05 11.03
CA THR A 25 -0.07 12.95 11.06
C THR A 25 0.60 13.67 9.90
N PHE A 26 -0.16 14.11 8.90
CA PHE A 26 0.38 14.82 7.75
C PHE A 26 0.37 16.33 7.97
N LEU A 27 1.47 16.99 7.59
CA LEU A 27 1.58 18.45 7.57
C LEU A 27 0.67 19.10 6.51
N ARG A 28 0.16 18.31 5.56
CA ARG A 28 -0.67 18.77 4.43
C ARG A 28 -1.82 17.81 4.22
N ASN A 29 -2.87 18.29 3.56
CA ASN A 29 -4.01 17.45 3.20
C ASN A 29 -3.58 16.31 2.26
N VAL A 30 -4.06 15.11 2.59
CA VAL A 30 -3.89 13.88 1.81
C VAL A 30 -5.25 13.34 1.41
N ASN A 31 -5.32 12.72 0.23
CA ASN A 31 -6.52 12.03 -0.20
C ASN A 31 -6.48 10.59 0.30
N ILE A 32 -7.44 10.15 1.11
CA ILE A 32 -7.53 8.76 1.57
C ILE A 32 -8.77 8.15 0.95
N ILE A 33 -8.56 7.08 0.17
CA ILE A 33 -9.59 6.37 -0.55
C ILE A 33 -9.69 4.97 0.04
N LYS A 34 -10.82 4.65 0.65
CA LYS A 34 -11.09 3.29 1.14
C LYS A 34 -11.47 2.40 -0.05
N ILE A 35 -10.78 1.28 -0.21
CA ILE A 35 -11.08 0.26 -1.21
C ILE A 35 -12.07 -0.71 -0.58
N ASN A 36 -13.34 -0.61 -0.96
CA ASN A 36 -14.41 -1.43 -0.39
C ASN A 36 -14.12 -2.92 -0.60
N ASN A 37 -14.44 -3.71 0.42
CA ASN A 37 -14.24 -5.16 0.47
C ASN A 37 -12.78 -5.61 0.28
N ALA A 38 -11.78 -4.75 0.45
CA ALA A 38 -10.38 -5.18 0.39
C ALA A 38 -9.88 -5.56 1.79
N SER A 39 -9.84 -6.85 2.10
CA SER A 39 -9.20 -7.41 3.29
C SER A 39 -7.73 -7.77 3.02
N VAL A 40 -7.00 -8.27 4.01
CA VAL A 40 -5.59 -8.65 3.83
C VAL A 40 -5.45 -9.96 3.06
N SER A 41 -6.28 -10.97 3.36
CA SER A 41 -6.32 -12.25 2.63
C SER A 41 -6.49 -12.04 1.12
N ASP A 42 -7.34 -11.09 0.76
CA ASP A 42 -7.65 -10.76 -0.64
C ASP A 42 -6.45 -10.18 -1.40
N ILE A 43 -5.48 -9.57 -0.70
CA ILE A 43 -4.30 -8.94 -1.30
C ILE A 43 -3.13 -9.93 -1.40
N ILE A 44 -3.10 -10.93 -0.52
CA ILE A 44 -2.06 -11.96 -0.53
C ILE A 44 -2.20 -12.84 -1.79
N SER A 45 -3.40 -12.93 -2.37
CA SER A 45 -3.60 -13.58 -3.66
C SER A 45 -2.78 -12.91 -4.78
N LYS A 46 -2.15 -13.75 -5.60
CA LYS A 46 -1.36 -13.31 -6.78
C LYS A 46 -2.21 -13.19 -8.04
N ASP A 47 -3.51 -13.51 -8.00
CA ASP A 47 -4.37 -13.47 -9.18
C ASP A 47 -4.83 -12.04 -9.51
N GLN A 48 -4.43 -11.54 -10.68
CA GLN A 48 -4.78 -10.21 -11.17
C GLN A 48 -6.21 -10.12 -11.74
N ASN A 49 -6.92 -11.25 -11.85
CA ASN A 49 -8.33 -11.26 -12.22
C ASN A 49 -9.25 -11.08 -11.00
N GLU A 50 -8.68 -11.11 -9.80
CA GLU A 50 -9.47 -10.90 -8.59
C GLU A 50 -9.99 -9.48 -8.49
N GLN A 51 -11.21 -9.36 -7.98
CA GLN A 51 -11.93 -8.11 -7.88
C GLN A 51 -11.14 -7.05 -7.09
N HIS A 52 -10.33 -7.47 -6.13
CA HIS A 52 -9.54 -6.58 -5.29
C HIS A 52 -8.42 -5.91 -6.09
N TYR A 53 -7.66 -6.66 -6.91
CA TYR A 53 -6.69 -6.07 -7.83
C TYR A 53 -7.36 -5.08 -8.79
N ILE A 54 -8.50 -5.47 -9.37
CA ILE A 54 -9.29 -4.60 -10.27
C ILE A 54 -9.70 -3.31 -9.57
N ASN A 55 -10.13 -3.38 -8.31
CA ASN A 55 -10.51 -2.21 -7.52
C ASN A 55 -9.33 -1.26 -7.29
N PHE A 56 -8.15 -1.78 -6.95
CA PHE A 56 -6.93 -0.97 -6.81
C PHE A 56 -6.54 -0.32 -8.14
N LYS A 57 -6.47 -1.10 -9.22
CA LYS A 57 -6.20 -0.61 -10.58
C LYS A 57 -7.12 0.53 -10.97
N ASN A 58 -8.43 0.36 -10.78
CA ASN A 58 -9.42 1.37 -11.14
C ASN A 58 -9.24 2.66 -10.32
N GLN A 59 -8.96 2.55 -9.02
CA GLN A 59 -8.72 3.76 -8.22
C GLN A 59 -7.46 4.50 -8.66
N ILE A 60 -6.37 3.77 -8.95
CA ILE A 60 -5.12 4.38 -9.46
C ILE A 60 -5.35 5.15 -10.75
N LEU A 61 -6.08 4.58 -11.71
CA LEU A 61 -6.38 5.23 -12.99
C LEU A 61 -7.22 6.51 -12.86
N LEU A 62 -8.00 6.64 -11.77
CA LEU A 62 -8.83 7.82 -11.51
C LEU A 62 -8.08 8.93 -10.76
N ARG A 63 -6.88 8.65 -10.24
CA ARG A 63 -6.10 9.61 -9.43
C ARG A 63 -5.29 10.55 -10.32
N LYS A 64 -5.02 11.74 -9.78
CA LYS A 64 -4.21 12.80 -10.42
C LYS A 64 -3.15 13.37 -9.48
N GLU A 65 -3.08 12.83 -8.26
CA GLU A 65 -2.08 13.16 -7.27
C GLU A 65 -0.69 12.77 -7.78
N ASP A 66 0.35 13.52 -7.39
CA ASP A 66 1.74 13.28 -7.79
C ASP A 66 2.20 11.89 -7.35
N VAL A 67 1.81 11.48 -6.14
CA VAL A 67 2.16 10.20 -5.51
C VAL A 67 0.90 9.45 -5.10
N ILE A 68 0.89 8.13 -5.34
CA ILE A 68 -0.13 7.21 -4.87
C ILE A 68 0.53 6.12 -4.03
N THR A 69 0.05 5.90 -2.82
CA THR A 69 0.52 4.83 -1.94
C THR A 69 -0.64 3.98 -1.42
N THR A 70 -0.34 2.91 -0.69
CA THR A 70 -1.36 2.04 -0.08
C THR A 70 -1.15 1.90 1.42
N SER A 71 -2.18 1.43 2.11
CA SER A 71 -2.10 1.09 3.53
C SER A 71 -1.60 -0.33 3.81
N CYS A 72 -1.38 -1.16 2.79
CA CYS A 72 -1.08 -2.59 2.96
C CYS A 72 0.23 -2.97 2.31
N GLY A 73 1.19 -3.45 3.12
CA GLY A 73 2.51 -3.84 2.63
C GLY A 73 2.52 -4.96 1.59
N PHE A 74 1.51 -5.86 1.60
CA PHE A 74 1.40 -6.98 0.65
C PHE A 74 1.11 -6.54 -0.79
N THR A 75 0.60 -5.31 -0.99
CA THR A 75 0.46 -4.73 -2.33
C THR A 75 1.81 -4.47 -3.02
N TYR A 76 2.94 -4.69 -2.33
CA TYR A 76 4.27 -4.79 -2.93
C TYR A 76 4.30 -5.74 -4.13
N ASN A 77 3.58 -6.86 -4.06
CA ASN A 77 3.50 -7.84 -5.15
C ASN A 77 2.98 -7.23 -6.47
N TRP A 78 2.25 -6.12 -6.39
CA TRP A 78 1.68 -5.42 -7.54
C TRP A 78 2.40 -4.11 -7.87
N GLN A 79 3.51 -3.80 -7.20
CA GLN A 79 4.24 -2.54 -7.37
C GLN A 79 4.53 -2.22 -8.84
N SER A 80 5.18 -3.15 -9.55
CA SER A 80 5.60 -2.94 -10.95
C SER A 80 4.41 -2.80 -11.90
N THR A 81 3.35 -3.59 -11.70
CA THR A 81 2.17 -3.57 -12.56
C THR A 81 1.35 -2.31 -12.34
N LEU A 82 1.12 -1.90 -11.09
CA LEU A 82 0.34 -0.71 -10.77
C LEU A 82 1.06 0.59 -11.16
N ASN A 83 2.37 0.68 -10.99
CA ASN A 83 3.14 1.87 -11.37
C ASN A 83 3.11 2.15 -12.88
N LYS A 84 2.97 1.11 -13.72
CA LYS A 84 2.86 1.26 -15.18
C LYS A 84 1.52 1.80 -15.66
N LEU A 85 0.50 1.84 -14.81
CA LEU A 85 -0.87 2.23 -15.19
C LEU A 85 -1.06 3.75 -15.27
N THR A 86 -0.19 4.52 -14.63
CA THR A 86 -0.38 5.97 -14.45
C THR A 86 0.95 6.71 -14.63
N LYS A 87 0.87 8.04 -14.74
CA LYS A 87 2.04 8.93 -14.70
C LYS A 87 2.43 9.33 -13.28
N SER A 88 1.57 9.07 -12.29
CA SER A 88 1.87 9.30 -10.87
C SER A 88 2.90 8.29 -10.38
N ASP A 89 3.71 8.69 -9.39
CA ASP A 89 4.61 7.75 -8.72
C ASP A 89 3.80 6.85 -7.78
N VAL A 90 3.70 5.57 -8.12
CA VAL A 90 3.04 4.57 -7.26
C VAL A 90 4.08 3.94 -6.36
N ILE A 91 3.88 4.01 -5.03
CA ILE A 91 4.74 3.37 -4.03
C ILE A 91 3.84 2.54 -3.12
N THR A 92 3.77 1.23 -3.35
CA THR A 92 2.75 0.39 -2.72
C THR A 92 3.11 -0.02 -1.29
N SER A 93 4.40 -0.08 -0.97
CA SER A 93 4.90 -0.59 0.31
C SER A 93 6.25 0.01 0.69
N SER A 94 6.57 0.03 1.99
CA SER A 94 7.92 0.31 2.47
C SER A 94 8.94 -0.73 1.99
N LEU A 95 8.49 -1.94 1.62
CA LEU A 95 9.33 -2.97 0.99
C LEU A 95 9.96 -2.52 -0.33
N CYS A 96 9.38 -1.52 -1.02
CA CYS A 96 9.99 -0.91 -2.20
C CYS A 96 11.36 -0.26 -1.90
N CYS A 97 11.66 0.04 -0.64
CA CYS A 97 12.94 0.60 -0.23
C CYS A 97 14.00 -0.46 0.12
N LEU A 98 13.67 -1.76 0.06
CA LEU A 98 14.57 -2.82 0.53
C LEU A 98 15.90 -2.83 -0.24
N ASP A 99 15.86 -2.69 -1.57
CA ASP A 99 17.07 -2.67 -2.39
C ASP A 99 17.97 -1.48 -2.08
N GLU A 100 17.38 -0.32 -1.73
CA GLU A 100 18.16 0.84 -1.27
C GLU A 100 18.77 0.60 0.10
N LYS A 101 18.07 -0.10 1.00
CA LYS A 101 18.61 -0.45 2.33
C LYS A 101 19.77 -1.43 2.24
N ARG A 102 19.71 -2.37 1.29
CA ARG A 102 20.81 -3.32 0.99
C ARG A 102 22.08 -2.67 0.46
N LYS A 103 22.04 -1.40 0.05
CA LYS A 103 23.26 -0.63 -0.29
C LYS A 103 24.02 -0.14 0.94
N VAL A 104 23.37 -0.14 2.11
CA VAL A 104 23.91 0.42 3.36
C VAL A 104 24.09 -0.65 4.43
N TYR A 105 23.22 -1.65 4.45
CA TYR A 105 23.19 -2.73 5.43
C TYR A 105 23.28 -4.08 4.73
N ASN A 106 23.94 -5.05 5.34
CA ASN A 106 23.90 -6.44 4.91
C ASN A 106 22.53 -7.07 5.22
N ASP A 107 22.22 -8.18 4.56
CA ASP A 107 20.92 -8.86 4.74
C ASP A 107 20.69 -9.32 6.20
N ASP A 108 21.73 -9.70 6.93
CA ASP A 108 21.69 -10.08 8.34
C ASP A 108 21.53 -8.88 9.30
N GLU A 109 21.67 -7.65 8.80
CA GLU A 109 21.44 -6.41 9.53
C GLU A 109 20.03 -5.83 9.26
N ILE A 110 19.23 -6.46 8.40
CA ILE A 110 17.88 -6.03 8.04
C ILE A 110 16.84 -7.01 8.60
N LEU A 111 15.94 -6.49 9.43
CA LEU A 111 14.82 -7.26 10.00
C LEU A 111 13.49 -6.82 9.38
N ILE A 112 12.71 -7.79 8.89
CA ILE A 112 11.32 -7.58 8.47
C ILE A 112 10.42 -8.19 9.54
N PHE A 113 9.67 -7.35 10.23
CA PHE A 113 8.67 -7.79 11.19
C PHE A 113 7.29 -7.80 10.52
N THR A 114 6.69 -8.98 10.44
CA THR A 114 5.34 -9.19 9.88
C THR A 114 4.50 -10.00 10.86
N PHE A 115 3.18 -9.96 10.69
CA PHE A 115 2.30 -10.88 11.41
C PHE A 115 2.56 -12.32 10.97
N ASP A 116 2.26 -13.25 11.87
CA ASP A 116 2.21 -14.68 11.57
C ASP A 116 0.92 -14.99 10.81
N GLU A 117 1.04 -15.58 9.62
CA GLU A 117 -0.10 -15.93 8.78
C GLU A 117 -0.97 -17.04 9.42
N GLU A 118 -0.35 -17.98 10.15
CA GLU A 118 -1.07 -19.08 10.82
C GLU A 118 -1.96 -18.56 11.95
N ILE A 119 -1.54 -17.47 12.62
CA ILE A 119 -2.31 -16.82 13.68
C ILE A 119 -3.48 -16.02 13.11
N LEU A 120 -3.36 -15.47 11.90
CA LEU A 120 -4.40 -14.64 11.30
C LEU A 120 -5.56 -15.43 10.66
N GLY A 121 -5.42 -16.74 10.46
CA GLY A 121 -6.51 -17.63 10.08
C GLY A 121 -7.09 -17.37 8.69
N PHE A 122 -6.24 -17.03 7.73
CA PHE A 122 -6.61 -16.94 6.31
C PHE A 122 -6.69 -18.32 5.64
#